data_AF-A0A3N1FTC1-F1
#
_entry.id   AF-A0A3N1FTC1-F1
#
_cell.length_a   1.000
_cell.length_b   1.000
_cell.length_c   1.000
_cell.angle_alpha   90.00
_cell.angle_beta   90.00
_cell.angle_gamma   90.00
#
_symmetry.space_group_name_H-M   'P 1'
#
loop_
_entity.id
_entity.type
_entity.pdbx_description
1 polymer ?
#
loop_
_entity_poly.entity_id
_entity_poly.type
_entity_poly.pdbx_seq_one_letter_code
_entity_poly.pdbx_strand_id
1 'polypeptide(L)'
;MPQQVLESGLPPLWWVGCHGGAGVTTLATMTNLGAEMGAAWPQVPPDWRIQPVVLVARGSASGLRAATGAAEQWRARAVANVRVLGLVVVAASPKRPPKVVTERLQLLGGWLPTILRVGWVDALLAADNPLDVGVPPDVEAVRHRFQKILNDEVGAP
;
A
#
# COMPACT_ATOMS: atom_id res chain seq x y z
N MET A 1 10.45 -10.75 -9.19
CA MET A 1 9.87 -10.91 -7.83
C MET A 1 10.93 -11.50 -6.91
N PRO A 2 10.90 -11.25 -5.59
CA PRO A 2 11.86 -11.84 -4.65
C PRO A 2 11.79 -13.37 -4.71
N GLN A 3 12.94 -14.03 -4.76
CA GLN A 3 13.04 -15.48 -4.95
C GLN A 3 12.34 -16.28 -3.84
N GLN A 4 12.44 -15.80 -2.59
CA GLN A 4 11.78 -16.40 -1.43
C GLN A 4 10.25 -16.45 -1.54
N VAL A 5 9.62 -15.54 -2.29
CA VAL A 5 8.17 -15.53 -2.48
C VAL A 5 7.73 -16.51 -3.57
N LEU A 6 8.60 -16.80 -4.54
CA LEU A 6 8.33 -17.84 -5.53
C LEU A 6 8.32 -19.23 -4.87
N GLU A 7 9.12 -19.41 -3.81
CA GLU A 7 9.27 -20.67 -3.07
C GLU A 7 8.15 -20.90 -2.04
N SER A 8 7.67 -19.86 -1.36
CA SER A 8 6.62 -19.95 -0.33
C SER A 8 5.18 -19.84 -0.89
N GLY A 9 5.05 -19.51 -2.17
CA GLY A 9 3.77 -19.27 -2.83
C GLY A 9 3.41 -17.78 -2.91
N LEU A 10 2.57 -17.43 -3.88
CA LEU A 10 2.14 -16.06 -4.12
C LEU A 10 1.37 -15.49 -2.92
N PRO A 11 1.73 -14.27 -2.43
CA PRO A 11 1.08 -13.68 -1.29
C PRO A 11 -0.37 -13.32 -1.63
N PRO A 12 -1.23 -13.15 -0.62
CA PRO A 12 -2.60 -12.69 -0.84
C PRO A 12 -2.64 -11.28 -1.46
N LEU A 13 -1.67 -10.42 -1.15
CA LEU A 13 -1.48 -9.11 -1.78
C LEU A 13 0.00 -8.69 -1.76
N TRP A 14 0.34 -7.72 -2.60
CA TRP A 14 1.62 -7.01 -2.57
C TRP A 14 1.48 -5.58 -2.06
N TRP A 15 2.30 -5.21 -1.09
CA TRP A 15 2.51 -3.82 -0.72
C TRP A 15 3.55 -3.18 -1.63
N VAL A 16 3.18 -2.08 -2.31
CA VAL A 16 4.05 -1.37 -3.24
C VAL A 16 4.12 0.09 -2.84
N GLY A 17 5.33 0.57 -2.53
CA GLY A 17 5.60 1.97 -2.30
C GLY A 17 5.56 2.75 -3.61
N CYS A 18 4.91 3.91 -3.61
CA CYS A 18 4.98 4.83 -4.73
C CYS A 18 6.36 5.51 -4.83
N HIS A 19 7.15 5.45 -3.76
CA HIS A 19 8.50 6.02 -3.67
C HIS A 19 9.28 5.34 -2.52
N GLY A 20 10.60 5.58 -2.45
CA GLY A 20 11.44 5.11 -1.34
C GLY A 20 11.02 5.72 0.01
N GLY A 21 11.05 4.91 1.08
CA GLY A 21 10.66 5.36 2.42
C GLY A 21 9.17 5.69 2.59
N ALA A 22 8.29 5.06 1.81
CA ALA A 22 6.83 5.24 1.93
C ALA A 22 6.22 4.57 3.17
N GLY A 23 6.93 3.65 3.83
CA GLY A 23 6.43 2.87 4.98
C GLY A 23 5.94 1.47 4.62
N VAL A 24 6.35 0.94 3.46
CA VAL A 24 5.94 -0.39 2.95
C VAL A 24 6.32 -1.50 3.92
N THR A 25 7.60 -1.61 4.27
CA THR A 25 8.13 -2.61 5.21
C THR A 25 7.42 -2.56 6.55
N THR A 26 7.24 -1.34 7.10
CA THR A 26 6.51 -1.12 8.36
C THR A 26 5.08 -1.63 8.28
N LEU A 27 4.32 -1.26 7.24
CA LEU A 27 2.93 -1.69 7.08
C LEU A 27 2.82 -3.20 6.84
N ALA A 28 3.65 -3.77 5.96
CA ALA A 28 3.65 -5.20 5.70
C ALA A 28 3.93 -6.00 6.98
N THR A 29 4.91 -5.56 7.78
CA THR A 29 5.28 -6.18 9.05
C THR A 29 4.14 -6.08 10.08
N MET A 30 3.61 -4.89 10.32
CA MET A 30 2.62 -4.66 11.38
C MET A 30 1.22 -5.19 11.04
N THR A 31 0.84 -5.19 9.76
CA THR A 31 -0.42 -5.81 9.32
C THR A 31 -0.33 -7.33 9.26
N ASN A 32 0.89 -7.88 9.15
CA ASN A 32 1.14 -9.30 8.91
C ASN A 32 0.23 -9.86 7.79
N LEU A 33 0.10 -9.10 6.70
CA LEU A 33 -0.77 -9.40 5.57
C LEU A 33 -0.01 -9.19 4.27
N GLY A 34 0.14 -10.24 3.46
CA GLY A 34 0.82 -10.14 2.17
C GLY A 34 2.34 -9.98 2.29
N ALA A 35 2.97 -9.56 1.19
CA ALA A 35 4.42 -9.34 1.12
C ALA A 35 4.74 -7.96 0.52
N GLU A 36 5.93 -7.43 0.79
CA GLU A 36 6.36 -6.16 0.21
C GLU A 36 7.15 -6.31 -1.10
N MET A 37 7.08 -5.28 -1.96
CA MET A 37 7.87 -5.17 -3.20
C MET A 37 8.70 -3.87 -3.24
N GLY A 38 8.93 -3.24 -2.09
CA GLY A 38 9.58 -1.93 -2.02
C GLY A 38 8.86 -0.92 -2.92
N ALA A 39 9.61 -0.16 -3.73
CA ALA A 39 9.05 0.84 -4.66
C ALA A 39 8.92 0.35 -6.12
N ALA A 40 8.79 -0.96 -6.33
CA ALA A 40 8.65 -1.56 -7.65
C ALA A 40 7.31 -2.28 -7.81
N TRP A 41 6.78 -2.30 -9.03
CA TRP A 41 5.64 -3.14 -9.36
C TRP A 41 6.06 -4.62 -9.36
N PRO A 42 5.19 -5.55 -8.90
CA PRO A 42 5.48 -6.97 -9.05
C PRO A 42 5.49 -7.33 -10.54
N GLN A 43 6.55 -8.03 -10.96
CA GLN A 43 6.65 -8.59 -12.31
C GLN A 43 5.93 -9.94 -12.34
N VAL A 44 4.68 -9.94 -12.80
CA VAL A 44 3.79 -11.10 -12.78
C VAL A 44 3.67 -11.68 -14.19
N PRO A 45 4.07 -12.94 -14.43
CA PRO A 45 3.92 -13.60 -15.72
C PRO A 45 2.47 -13.59 -16.25
N PRO A 46 2.24 -13.51 -17.58
CA PRO A 46 0.92 -13.51 -18.21
C PRO A 46 0.01 -14.70 -17.88
N ASP A 47 0.61 -15.86 -17.63
CA ASP A 47 -0.04 -17.11 -17.32
C ASP A 47 -0.45 -17.23 -15.83
N TRP A 48 -0.04 -16.26 -14.99
CA TRP A 48 -0.34 -16.28 -13.57
C TRP A 48 -1.63 -15.53 -13.25
N ARG A 49 -2.27 -15.89 -12.13
CA ARG A 49 -3.45 -15.17 -11.63
C ARG A 49 -3.09 -13.70 -11.39
N ILE A 50 -4.04 -12.80 -11.67
CA ILE A 50 -3.90 -11.36 -11.38
C ILE A 50 -3.53 -11.17 -9.92
N GLN A 51 -2.48 -10.38 -9.65
CA GLN A 51 -1.99 -10.14 -8.31
C GLN A 51 -2.62 -8.88 -7.69
N PRO A 52 -3.21 -8.97 -6.49
CA PRO A 52 -3.68 -7.80 -5.76
C PRO A 52 -2.51 -6.94 -5.27
N VAL A 53 -2.63 -5.62 -5.42
CA VAL A 53 -1.62 -4.64 -5.02
C VAL A 53 -2.26 -3.56 -4.15
N VAL A 54 -1.60 -3.20 -3.05
CA VAL A 54 -1.91 -2.01 -2.27
C VAL A 54 -0.76 -1.03 -2.40
N LEU A 55 -1.07 0.17 -2.89
CA LEU A 55 -0.10 1.25 -2.99
C LEU A 55 0.13 1.89 -1.62
N VAL A 56 1.34 2.37 -1.36
CA VAL A 56 1.70 3.09 -0.14
C VAL A 56 2.42 4.37 -0.50
N ALA A 57 2.00 5.50 0.08
CA ALA A 57 2.69 6.77 -0.09
C ALA A 57 2.74 7.58 1.20
N ARG A 58 3.77 8.40 1.35
CA ARG A 58 3.82 9.40 2.41
C ARG A 58 2.87 10.55 2.09
N GLY A 59 2.15 11.04 3.09
CA GLY A 59 1.27 12.22 3.10
C GLY A 59 1.98 13.56 2.87
N SER A 60 2.80 13.64 1.82
CA SER A 60 3.63 14.78 1.43
C SER A 60 3.36 15.14 -0.04
N ALA A 61 3.78 16.34 -0.47
CA ALA A 61 3.58 16.76 -1.85
C ALA A 61 4.26 15.79 -2.85
N SER A 62 5.50 15.38 -2.60
CA SER A 62 6.22 14.42 -3.44
C SER A 62 5.58 13.03 -3.39
N GLY A 63 5.22 12.54 -2.21
CA GLY A 63 4.61 11.22 -2.06
C GLY A 63 3.28 11.10 -2.79
N LEU A 64 2.42 12.12 -2.71
CA LEU A 64 1.15 12.11 -3.42
C LEU A 64 1.31 12.34 -4.93
N ARG A 65 2.33 13.07 -5.38
CA ARG A 65 2.66 13.14 -6.81
C ARG A 65 3.07 11.76 -7.35
N ALA A 66 3.90 11.04 -6.60
CA ALA A 66 4.31 9.69 -6.98
C ALA A 66 3.12 8.71 -6.97
N ALA A 67 2.21 8.83 -6.01
CA ALA A 67 0.96 8.05 -5.98
C ALA A 67 0.06 8.34 -7.19
N THR A 68 -0.05 9.60 -7.62
CA THR A 68 -0.74 9.95 -8.87
C THR A 68 -0.11 9.23 -10.06
N GLY A 69 1.22 9.26 -10.20
CA GLY A 69 1.90 8.56 -11.30
C GLY A 69 1.71 7.04 -11.27
N ALA A 70 1.76 6.42 -10.10
CA ALA A 70 1.49 4.98 -9.96
C ALA A 70 0.03 4.63 -10.33
N ALA A 71 -0.93 5.45 -9.89
CA ALA A 71 -2.34 5.27 -10.26
C ALA A 71 -2.56 5.44 -11.78
N GLU A 72 -1.87 6.39 -12.42
CA GLU A 72 -1.90 6.58 -13.87
C GLU A 72 -1.34 5.37 -14.62
N GLN A 73 -0.18 4.85 -14.20
CA GLN A 73 0.41 3.64 -14.79
C GLN A 73 -0.57 2.46 -14.75
N TRP A 74 -1.22 2.25 -13.61
CA TRP A 74 -2.22 1.20 -13.47
C TRP A 74 -3.45 1.42 -14.34
N ARG A 75 -4.03 2.63 -14.34
CA ARG A 75 -5.22 2.97 -15.14
C ARG A 75 -4.96 2.92 -16.64
N ALA A 76 -3.76 3.30 -17.07
CA ALA A 76 -3.30 3.19 -18.45
C ALA A 76 -2.94 1.75 -18.85
N ARG A 77 -3.07 0.78 -17.93
CA ARG A 77 -2.67 -0.63 -18.12
C ARG A 77 -1.20 -0.79 -18.52
N ALA A 78 -0.34 0.12 -18.07
CA ALA A 78 1.11 0.06 -18.30
C ALA A 78 1.82 -0.97 -17.42
N VAL A 79 1.09 -1.55 -16.44
CA VAL A 79 1.55 -2.62 -15.57
C VAL A 79 0.69 -3.86 -15.79
N ALA A 80 1.33 -4.99 -16.08
CA ALA A 80 0.65 -6.23 -16.44
C ALA A 80 0.22 -7.04 -15.21
N ASN A 81 -0.93 -7.72 -15.31
CA ASN A 81 -1.44 -8.72 -14.36
C ASN A 81 -1.48 -8.28 -12.89
N VAL A 82 -1.76 -7.00 -12.65
CA VAL A 82 -1.97 -6.45 -11.31
C VAL A 82 -3.34 -5.80 -11.19
N ARG A 83 -3.95 -5.92 -10.01
CA ARG A 83 -5.13 -5.18 -9.62
C ARG A 83 -4.80 -4.32 -8.40
N VAL A 84 -4.92 -3.01 -8.53
CA VAL A 84 -4.76 -2.10 -7.38
C VAL A 84 -6.04 -2.13 -6.55
N LEU A 85 -5.92 -2.58 -5.30
CA LEU A 85 -7.01 -2.58 -4.31
C LEU A 85 -7.21 -1.21 -3.66
N GLY A 86 -6.16 -0.40 -3.59
CA GLY A 86 -6.23 0.93 -3.00
C GLY A 86 -4.87 1.55 -2.71
N LEU A 87 -4.92 2.66 -1.97
CA LEU A 87 -3.75 3.41 -1.49
C LEU A 87 -3.83 3.61 0.03
N VAL A 88 -2.74 3.31 0.73
CA VAL A 88 -2.51 3.72 2.11
C VAL A 88 -1.63 4.96 2.13
N VAL A 89 -2.11 6.03 2.77
CA VAL A 89 -1.36 7.26 2.95
C VAL A 89 -0.87 7.37 4.39
N VAL A 90 0.44 7.24 4.57
CA VAL A 90 1.12 7.33 5.87
C VAL A 90 1.42 8.80 6.16
N ALA A 91 0.99 9.31 7.31
CA ALA A 91 1.22 10.70 7.69
C ALA A 91 2.72 11.07 7.64
N ALA A 92 3.01 12.26 7.10
CA ALA A 92 4.39 12.76 7.03
C ALA A 92 4.85 13.43 8.35
N SER A 93 3.89 13.82 9.19
CA SER A 93 4.10 14.52 10.46
C SER A 93 2.78 14.50 11.25
N PRO A 94 2.76 14.86 12.55
CA PRO A 94 1.51 15.02 13.30
C PRO A 94 0.73 16.28 12.88
N LYS A 95 1.32 17.16 12.06
CA LYS A 95 0.68 18.39 11.60
C LYS A 95 -0.36 18.11 10.53
N ARG A 96 -1.33 19.02 10.42
CA ARG A 96 -2.32 19.01 9.34
C ARG A 96 -1.63 18.97 7.96
N PRO A 97 -2.06 18.08 7.04
CA PRO A 97 -1.50 18.04 5.70
C PRO A 97 -1.68 19.37 4.95
N PRO A 98 -0.66 19.82 4.19
CA PRO A 98 -0.80 20.99 3.31
C PRO A 98 -1.90 20.80 2.26
N LYS A 99 -2.47 21.91 1.78
CA LYS A 99 -3.59 21.91 0.81
C LYS A 99 -3.34 21.03 -0.42
N VAL A 100 -2.13 21.10 -0.99
CA VAL A 100 -1.72 20.30 -2.15
C VAL A 100 -1.82 18.79 -1.91
N VAL A 101 -1.61 18.32 -0.68
CA VAL A 101 -1.74 16.90 -0.31
C VAL A 101 -3.22 16.52 -0.30
N THR A 102 -4.07 17.37 0.28
CA THR A 102 -5.52 17.11 0.33
C THR A 102 -6.18 17.17 -1.05
N GLU A 103 -5.77 18.08 -1.93
CA GLU A 103 -6.28 18.19 -3.31
C GLU A 103 -5.91 16.95 -4.14
N ARG A 104 -4.65 16.46 -4.03
CA ARG A 104 -4.25 15.21 -4.70
C ARG A 104 -4.97 13.98 -4.17
N LEU A 105 -5.25 13.94 -2.87
CA LEU A 105 -6.03 12.87 -2.27
C LEU A 105 -7.47 12.85 -2.77
N GLN A 106 -8.09 14.02 -2.98
CA GLN A 106 -9.42 14.12 -3.58
C GLN A 106 -9.42 13.57 -5.01
N LEU A 107 -8.42 13.93 -5.82
CA LEU A 107 -8.27 13.40 -7.17
C LEU A 107 -8.13 11.87 -7.17
N LEU A 108 -7.21 11.35 -6.36
CA LEU A 108 -6.96 9.92 -6.23
C LEU A 108 -8.19 9.15 -5.73
N GLY A 109 -9.05 9.78 -4.92
CA GLY A 109 -10.30 9.19 -4.44
C GLY A 109 -11.30 8.87 -5.56
N GLY A 110 -11.22 9.57 -6.70
CA GLY A 110 -11.99 9.23 -7.89
C GLY A 110 -11.34 8.18 -8.79
N TRP A 111 -10.08 7.82 -8.54
CA TRP A 111 -9.27 6.96 -9.40
C TRP A 111 -8.98 5.59 -8.80
N LEU A 112 -8.93 5.50 -7.47
CA LEU A 112 -8.57 4.29 -6.74
C LEU A 112 -9.78 3.73 -5.99
N PRO A 113 -9.93 2.39 -5.88
CA PRO A 113 -11.12 1.79 -5.26
C PRO A 113 -11.26 2.10 -3.76
N THR A 114 -10.14 2.32 -3.07
CA THR A 114 -10.11 2.57 -1.63
C THR A 114 -8.88 3.42 -1.28
N ILE A 115 -9.06 4.40 -0.40
CA ILE A 115 -7.96 5.16 0.21
C ILE A 115 -8.10 5.09 1.72
N LEU A 116 -7.04 4.63 2.39
CA LEU A 116 -6.92 4.61 3.84
C LEU A 116 -5.77 5.52 4.29
N ARG A 117 -5.84 5.99 5.53
CA ARG A 117 -4.79 6.82 6.13
C ARG A 117 -4.26 6.13 7.37
N VAL A 118 -2.96 6.25 7.58
CA VAL A 118 -2.30 5.87 8.83
C VAL A 118 -1.73 7.12 9.43
N GLY A 119 -2.14 7.42 10.67
CA GLY A 119 -1.69 8.56 11.44
C GLY A 119 -0.19 8.54 11.74
N TRP A 120 0.29 9.65 12.30
CA TRP A 120 1.66 9.76 12.77
C TRP A 120 1.82 8.98 14.08
N VAL A 121 2.90 8.20 14.19
CA VAL A 121 3.22 7.42 15.39
C VAL A 121 4.68 7.70 15.77
N ASP A 122 4.89 8.56 16.75
CA ASP A 122 6.22 9.02 17.18
C ASP A 122 7.14 7.86 17.58
N ALA A 123 6.59 6.84 18.27
CA ALA A 123 7.36 5.71 18.77
C ALA A 123 8.06 4.89 17.67
N LEU A 124 7.56 4.90 16.43
CA LEU A 124 8.21 4.22 15.30
C LEU A 124 9.57 4.83 14.92
N LEU A 125 9.84 6.08 15.30
CA LEU A 125 11.14 6.71 15.02
C LEU A 125 12.25 6.19 15.94
N ALA A 126 11.90 5.66 17.11
CA ALA A 126 12.84 5.18 18.11
C ALA A 126 12.92 3.65 18.16
N ALA A 127 12.18 2.96 17.29
CA ALA A 127 12.10 1.51 17.26
C ALA A 127 12.94 0.93 16.11
N ASP A 128 13.79 -0.04 16.42
CA ASP A 128 14.52 -0.81 15.41
C ASP A 128 13.59 -1.81 14.70
N ASN A 129 12.63 -2.37 15.45
CA ASN A 129 11.57 -3.21 14.92
C ASN A 129 10.20 -2.55 15.15
N PRO A 130 9.39 -2.31 14.09
CA PRO A 130 8.08 -1.68 14.26
C PRO A 130 7.12 -2.46 15.15
N LEU A 131 7.31 -3.78 15.32
CA LEU A 131 6.48 -4.59 16.22
C LEU A 131 6.67 -4.24 17.70
N ASP A 132 7.79 -3.63 18.09
CA ASP A 132 8.07 -3.24 19.48
C ASP A 132 7.17 -2.08 19.95
N VAL A 133 6.58 -1.34 19.01
CA VAL A 133 5.65 -0.24 19.28
C VAL A 133 4.21 -0.73 19.53
N GLY A 134 3.92 -2.00 19.22
CA GLY A 134 2.56 -2.51 19.10
C GLY A 134 1.85 -2.02 17.84
N VAL A 135 0.68 -2.59 17.51
CA VAL A 135 -0.06 -2.28 16.26
C VAL A 135 -1.01 -1.10 16.48
N PRO A 136 -0.82 0.06 15.82
CA PRO A 136 -1.74 1.19 15.91
C PRO A 136 -3.14 0.85 15.38
N PRO A 137 -4.21 1.45 15.93
CA PRO A 137 -5.58 1.21 15.46
C PRO A 137 -5.79 1.44 13.96
N ASP A 138 -5.13 2.45 13.39
CA ASP A 138 -5.18 2.72 11.95
C ASP A 138 -4.58 1.58 11.12
N VAL A 139 -3.52 0.93 11.62
CA VAL A 139 -2.87 -0.20 10.95
C VAL A 139 -3.75 -1.45 11.04
N GLU A 140 -4.41 -1.69 12.18
CA GLU A 140 -5.41 -2.76 12.30
C GLU A 140 -6.61 -2.51 11.37
N ALA A 141 -7.07 -1.26 11.26
CA ALA A 141 -8.14 -0.89 10.33
C ALA A 141 -7.73 -1.13 8.86
N VAL A 142 -6.48 -0.81 8.50
CA VAL A 142 -5.89 -1.12 7.20
C VAL A 142 -5.90 -2.64 6.94
N ARG A 143 -5.40 -3.43 7.89
CA ARG A 143 -5.39 -4.89 7.82
C ARG A 143 -6.79 -5.45 7.61
N HIS A 144 -7.73 -5.09 8.49
CA HIS A 144 -9.11 -5.56 8.43
C HIS A 144 -9.78 -5.20 7.10
N ARG A 145 -9.59 -3.97 6.61
CA ARG A 145 -10.19 -3.53 5.35
C ARG A 145 -9.70 -4.33 4.15
N PHE A 146 -8.39 -4.54 4.01
CA PHE A 146 -7.85 -5.29 2.88
C PHE A 146 -8.09 -6.79 3.00
N GLN A 147 -8.05 -7.34 4.22
CA GLN A 147 -8.47 -8.73 4.44
C GLN A 147 -9.91 -8.96 4.00
N LYS A 148 -10.82 -8.03 4.34
CA LYS A 148 -12.21 -8.10 3.89
C LYS A 148 -12.33 -8.07 2.36
N ILE A 149 -11.66 -7.12 1.70
CA ILE A 149 -11.66 -7.02 0.22
C ILE A 149 -11.19 -8.33 -0.41
N LEU A 150 -10.11 -8.92 0.11
CA LEU A 150 -9.59 -10.20 -0.38
C LEU A 150 -10.57 -11.36 -0.16
N ASN A 151 -11.22 -11.41 1.00
CA ASN A 151 -12.19 -12.47 1.32
C ASN A 151 -13.45 -12.38 0.45
N ASP A 152 -13.97 -11.16 0.24
CA ASP A 152 -15.14 -10.91 -0.60
C ASP A 152 -14.89 -11.33 -2.06
N GLU A 153 -13.64 -11.34 -2.50
CA GLU A 153 -13.24 -11.79 -3.84
C GLU A 153 -13.11 -13.31 -3.98
N VAL A 154 -12.70 -14.01 -2.92
CA VAL A 154 -12.63 -15.48 -2.90
C VAL A 154 -14.03 -16.10 -2.80
N GLY A 155 -14.99 -15.38 -2.22
CA GLY A 155 -16.39 -15.81 -2.08
C GLY A 155 -17.33 -15.41 -3.22
N ALA A 156 -16.83 -14.76 -4.28
CA ALA A 156 -17.65 -14.44 -5.46
C ALA A 156 -17.87 -15.72 -6.31
N PRO A 157 -19.12 -16.05 -6.69
CA PRO A 157 -19.45 -17.26 -7.45
C PRO A 157 -18.86 -17.27 -8.87
#